data_AF-A0AAD7ZPR0-F1
#
_entry.id   AF-A0AAD7ZPR0-F1
#
_cell.length_a   1.000
_cell.length_b   1.000
_cell.length_c   1.000
_cell.angle_alpha   90.00
_cell.angle_beta   90.00
_cell.angle_gamma   90.00
#
_symmetry.space_group_name_H-M   'P 1'
#
loop_
_entity.id
_entity.type
_entity.pdbx_description
1 polymer ?
#
loop_
_entity_poly.entity_id
_entity_poly.type
_entity_poly.pdbx_seq_one_letter_code
_entity_poly.pdbx_strand_id
1 'polypeptide(L)'
;TSSSSVNISKVKWLLFLERNDLLNEYFTGIDIPFDCEFLVAQPADTHVVLTEVYRVGPTLPLHSYQFGNWSHEGGLTWTENEFYERRNSLYGLVIKTGYKN
;
A
#
# COMPACT_ATOMS: atom_id res chain seq x y z
N THR A 1 16.74 -25.91 0.99
CA THR A 1 17.18 -24.51 0.86
C THR A 1 16.31 -23.65 1.76
N SER A 2 16.82 -23.22 2.90
CA SER A 2 16.10 -22.32 3.80
C SER A 2 16.10 -20.92 3.19
N SER A 3 14.99 -20.52 2.57
CA SER A 3 14.75 -19.13 2.17
C SER A 3 14.69 -18.29 3.45
N SER A 4 15.68 -17.44 3.68
CA SER A 4 15.54 -16.35 4.66
C SER A 4 14.38 -15.48 4.20
N SER A 5 13.29 -15.42 4.98
CA SER A 5 12.17 -14.54 4.71
C SER A 5 12.68 -13.09 4.72
N VAL A 6 12.66 -12.44 3.55
CA VAL A 6 12.95 -11.01 3.45
C VAL A 6 11.84 -10.29 4.23
N ASN A 7 12.21 -9.62 5.31
CA ASN A 7 11.28 -8.75 6.01
C ASN A 7 11.17 -7.46 5.21
N ILE A 8 10.02 -7.25 4.57
CA ILE A 8 9.75 -6.05 3.77
C ILE A 8 9.23 -4.88 4.62
N SER A 9 9.15 -5.03 5.94
CA SER A 9 8.74 -3.94 6.82
C SER A 9 9.70 -2.76 6.72
N LYS A 10 9.15 -1.53 6.72
CA LYS A 10 9.89 -0.27 6.59
C LYS A 10 10.63 -0.06 5.25
N VAL A 11 10.45 -0.95 4.27
CA VAL A 11 10.94 -0.74 2.90
C VAL A 11 9.95 0.13 2.14
N LYS A 12 10.47 0.97 1.24
CA LYS A 12 9.68 1.73 0.28
C LYS A 12 9.74 1.04 -1.08
N TRP A 13 8.58 0.73 -1.64
CA TRP A 13 8.46 0.06 -2.94
C TRP A 13 7.70 0.92 -3.93
N LEU A 14 8.12 0.85 -5.19
CA LEU A 14 7.38 1.37 -6.33
C LEU A 14 7.26 0.24 -7.36
N LEU A 15 6.04 -0.24 -7.56
CA LEU A 15 5.70 -1.25 -8.55
C LEU A 15 5.00 -0.59 -9.74
N PHE A 16 5.33 -1.01 -10.96
CA PHE A 16 4.64 -0.56 -12.18
C PHE A 16 3.71 -1.69 -12.63
N LEU A 17 2.43 -1.37 -12.83
CA LEU A 17 1.43 -2.31 -13.34
C LEU A 17 0.78 -1.74 -14.61
N GLU A 18 0.19 -2.63 -15.40
CA GLU A 18 -0.57 -2.24 -16.57
C GLU A 18 -1.89 -1.58 -16.15
N ARG A 19 -2.46 -0.76 -17.05
CA ARG A 19 -3.70 -0.02 -16.79
C ARG A 19 -4.84 -0.89 -16.26
N ASN A 20 -4.96 -2.10 -16.79
CA ASN A 20 -6.11 -2.98 -16.55
C ASN A 20 -5.86 -4.00 -15.44
N ASP A 21 -4.68 -3.99 -14.81
CA ASP A 21 -4.39 -4.88 -13.69
C ASP A 21 -5.21 -4.49 -12.47
N LEU A 22 -5.93 -5.47 -11.90
CA LEU A 22 -6.72 -5.27 -10.69
C LEU A 22 -5.86 -5.52 -9.46
N LEU A 23 -5.64 -4.48 -8.64
CA LEU A 23 -4.78 -4.56 -7.45
C LEU A 23 -5.13 -5.73 -6.52
N ASN A 24 -6.43 -5.96 -6.28
CA ASN A 24 -6.88 -7.05 -5.42
C ASN A 24 -6.52 -8.43 -5.96
N GLU A 25 -6.58 -8.62 -7.29
CA GLU A 25 -6.21 -9.87 -7.94
C GLU A 25 -4.70 -10.05 -7.94
N TYR A 26 -3.96 -9.01 -8.33
CA TYR A 26 -2.50 -9.02 -8.39
C TYR A 26 -1.86 -9.34 -7.03
N PHE A 27 -2.37 -8.73 -5.94
CA PHE A 27 -1.86 -8.94 -4.59
C PHE A 27 -2.55 -10.09 -3.83
N THR A 28 -3.26 -10.98 -4.52
CA THR A 28 -3.85 -12.17 -3.89
C THR A 28 -2.74 -13.06 -3.32
N GLY A 29 -2.82 -13.38 -2.03
CA GLY A 29 -1.82 -14.20 -1.33
C GLY A 29 -0.51 -13.47 -1.02
N ILE A 30 -0.38 -12.19 -1.36
CA ILE A 30 0.77 -11.34 -0.99
C ILE A 30 0.40 -10.51 0.23
N ASP A 31 1.18 -10.67 1.30
CA ASP A 31 1.08 -9.81 2.47
C ASP A 31 1.92 -8.55 2.27
N ILE A 32 1.28 -7.40 2.42
CA ILE A 32 1.93 -6.08 2.39
C ILE A 32 1.76 -5.50 3.79
N PRO A 33 2.81 -5.54 4.64
CA PRO A 33 2.73 -5.12 6.02
C PRO A 33 2.25 -3.69 6.19
N PHE A 34 1.55 -3.42 7.28
CA PHE A 34 1.00 -2.10 7.61
C PHE A 34 2.09 -1.00 7.69
N ASP A 35 3.31 -1.36 8.10
CA ASP A 35 4.47 -0.47 8.22
C ASP A 35 5.37 -0.46 6.97
N CYS A 36 4.87 -0.97 5.84
CA CYS A 36 5.50 -0.88 4.52
C CYS A 36 4.89 0.27 3.70
N GLU A 37 5.72 1.06 3.02
CA GLU A 37 5.26 2.08 2.05
C GLU A 37 5.32 1.48 0.65
N PHE A 38 4.22 0.88 0.21
CA PHE A 38 4.15 0.20 -1.09
C PHE A 38 3.27 1.02 -2.04
N LEU A 39 3.90 1.61 -3.06
CA LEU A 39 3.20 2.35 -4.12
C LEU A 39 3.11 1.52 -5.40
N VAL A 40 1.98 1.65 -6.06
CA VAL A 40 1.73 1.09 -7.39
C VAL A 40 1.49 2.24 -8.35
N ALA A 41 2.26 2.29 -9.43
CA ALA A 41 2.11 3.21 -10.54
C ALA A 41 1.33 2.50 -11.66
N GLN A 42 0.14 3.01 -12.00
CA GLN A 42 -0.66 2.54 -13.13
C GLN A 42 -0.90 3.66 -14.14
N PRO A 43 -0.68 3.42 -15.44
CA PRO A 43 -0.98 4.40 -16.47
C PRO A 43 -2.49 4.55 -16.66
N ALA A 44 -3.00 5.77 -16.51
CA ALA A 44 -4.29 6.22 -17.00
C ALA A 44 -4.15 6.78 -18.43
N ASP A 45 -5.17 7.49 -18.93
CA ASP A 45 -5.17 8.01 -20.31
C ASP A 45 -4.02 8.98 -20.59
N THR A 46 -3.81 9.94 -19.69
CA THR A 46 -2.86 11.05 -19.88
C THR A 46 -1.87 11.22 -18.72
N HIS A 47 -1.99 10.39 -17.69
CA HIS A 47 -1.23 10.49 -16.46
C HIS A 47 -0.99 9.10 -15.86
N VAL A 48 -0.18 9.02 -14.82
CA VAL A 48 0.03 7.83 -13.99
C VAL A 48 -0.63 8.08 -12.65
N VAL A 49 -1.44 7.15 -12.18
CA VAL A 49 -2.00 7.15 -10.83
C VAL A 49 -1.04 6.40 -9.92
N LEU A 50 -0.69 7.01 -8.79
CA LEU A 50 0.04 6.36 -7.70
C LEU A 50 -0.96 5.94 -6.64
N THR A 51 -1.05 4.64 -6.39
CA THR A 51 -1.90 4.05 -5.37
C THR A 51 -1.02 3.38 -4.32
N GLU A 52 -1.14 3.83 -3.08
CA GLU A 52 -0.58 3.13 -1.93
C GLU A 52 -1.42 1.90 -1.62
N VAL A 53 -0.78 0.77 -1.31
CA VAL A 53 -1.46 -0.48 -0.94
C VAL A 53 -0.85 -1.07 0.33
N TYR A 54 -1.69 -1.63 1.20
CA TYR A 54 -1.27 -2.28 2.45
C TYR A 54 -2.36 -3.19 3.00
N ARG A 55 -2.02 -4.04 3.99
CA ARG A 55 -2.99 -4.78 4.80
C ARG A 55 -2.79 -4.41 6.27
N VAL A 56 -3.90 -4.31 7.03
CA VAL A 56 -3.80 -4.13 8.50
C VAL A 56 -3.30 -5.39 9.19
N GLY A 57 -3.52 -6.55 8.57
CA GLY A 57 -2.96 -7.82 9.00
C GLY A 57 -2.92 -8.83 7.85
N PRO A 58 -2.10 -9.89 7.95
CA PRO A 58 -1.77 -10.73 6.80
C PRO A 58 -2.95 -11.44 6.14
N THR A 59 -4.01 -11.70 6.91
CA THR A 59 -5.22 -12.40 6.45
C THR A 59 -6.39 -11.45 6.17
N LEU A 60 -6.18 -10.13 6.28
CA LEU A 60 -7.21 -9.12 6.09
C LEU A 60 -7.20 -8.59 4.66
N PRO A 61 -8.29 -7.96 4.20
CA PRO A 61 -8.38 -7.39 2.85
C PRO A 61 -7.24 -6.41 2.53
N LEU A 62 -6.97 -6.26 1.23
CA LEU A 62 -6.06 -5.24 0.73
C LEU A 62 -6.77 -3.89 0.85
N HIS A 63 -6.06 -2.90 1.39
CA HIS A 63 -6.50 -1.53 1.43
C HIS A 63 -5.66 -0.70 0.47
N SER A 64 -6.32 0.27 -0.17
CA SER A 64 -5.69 1.16 -1.13
C SER A 64 -5.99 2.61 -0.79
N TYR A 65 -5.02 3.49 -0.99
CA TYR A 65 -5.15 4.92 -0.85
C TYR A 65 -4.58 5.60 -2.11
N GLN A 66 -5.33 6.51 -2.72
CA GLN A 66 -4.82 7.27 -3.86
C GLN A 66 -3.76 8.26 -3.37
N PHE A 67 -2.49 7.91 -3.57
CA PHE A 67 -1.35 8.65 -3.06
C PHE A 67 -1.10 9.93 -3.85
N GLY A 68 -1.25 9.86 -5.18
CA GLY A 68 -0.97 10.98 -6.05
C GLY A 68 -1.12 10.65 -7.53
N ASN A 69 -0.77 11.60 -8.38
CA ASN A 69 -0.77 11.46 -9.82
C ASN A 69 0.50 12.09 -10.41
N TRP A 70 1.01 11.50 -11.48
CA TRP A 70 2.11 12.05 -12.27
C TRP A 70 1.67 12.30 -13.70
N SER A 71 1.93 13.50 -14.22
CA SER A 71 1.69 13.83 -15.63
C SER A 71 2.91 14.56 -16.22
N HIS A 72 3.05 14.53 -17.54
CA HIS A 72 4.13 15.24 -18.21
C HIS A 72 4.04 16.77 -18.01
N GLU A 73 2.83 17.32 -18.05
CA GLU A 73 2.59 18.76 -17.96
C GLU A 73 2.66 19.28 -16.52
N GLY A 74 2.07 18.55 -15.57
CA GLY A 74 1.94 18.98 -14.17
C GLY A 74 2.98 18.39 -13.22
N GLY A 75 3.84 17.49 -13.70
CA GLY A 75 4.77 16.76 -12.85
C GLY A 75 4.05 15.85 -11.85
N LEU A 76 4.66 15.65 -10.68
CA LEU A 76 4.16 14.80 -9.62
C LEU A 76 3.37 15.63 -8.59
N THR A 77 2.12 15.24 -8.36
CA THR A 77 1.29 15.75 -7.27
C THR A 77 0.97 14.59 -6.33
N TRP A 78 1.09 14.78 -5.02
CA TRP A 78 0.80 13.74 -4.03
C TRP A 78 0.17 14.34 -2.77
N THR A 79 -0.37 13.47 -1.93
CA THR A 79 -0.94 13.79 -0.61
C THR A 79 0.10 14.41 0.35
N GLU A 80 -0.30 15.41 1.12
CA GLU A 80 0.52 15.99 2.19
C GLU A 80 0.43 15.18 3.50
N ASN A 81 -0.52 14.25 3.59
CA ASN A 81 -0.75 13.45 4.79
C ASN A 81 0.44 12.53 5.09
N GLU A 82 0.85 12.50 6.35
CA GLU A 82 1.93 11.63 6.81
C GLU A 82 1.56 10.14 6.72
N PHE A 83 2.57 9.27 6.77
CA PHE A 83 2.43 7.83 6.55
C PHE A 83 1.31 7.17 7.37
N TYR A 84 1.24 7.44 8.67
CA TYR A 84 0.23 6.86 9.54
C TYR A 84 -1.11 7.60 9.49
N GLU A 85 -1.14 8.86 9.08
CA GLU A 85 -2.38 9.61 8.90
C GLU A 85 -3.22 9.02 7.77
N ARG A 86 -2.58 8.59 6.68
CA ARG A 86 -3.24 7.88 5.57
C ARG A 86 -3.80 6.51 5.98
N ARG A 87 -3.34 5.97 7.11
CA ARG A 87 -3.65 4.63 7.64
C ARG A 87 -4.39 4.67 8.97
N ASN A 88 -4.95 5.83 9.33
CA ASN A 88 -5.56 6.04 10.65
C ASN A 88 -6.84 5.21 10.88
N SER A 89 -7.45 4.70 9.81
CA SER A 89 -8.54 3.75 9.88
C SER A 89 -8.01 2.32 9.95
N LEU A 90 -8.31 1.64 11.06
CA LEU A 90 -8.15 0.19 11.17
C LEU A 90 -9.40 -0.56 10.69
N TYR A 91 -10.29 0.10 9.92
CA TYR A 91 -11.47 -0.49 9.31
C TYR A 91 -12.36 -1.28 10.29
N GLY A 92 -12.52 -0.76 11.51
CA GLY A 92 -13.36 -1.37 12.56
C GLY A 92 -12.70 -2.52 13.32
N LEU A 93 -11.41 -2.78 13.13
CA LEU A 93 -10.70 -3.80 13.90
C LEU A 93 -10.59 -3.41 15.37
N VAL A 94 -10.93 -4.35 16.25
CA VAL A 94 -10.83 -4.20 17.70
C VAL A 94 -9.48 -4.73 18.17
N ILE A 95 -8.63 -3.84 18.68
CA ILE A 95 -7.36 -4.23 19.31
C ILE A 95 -7.64 -4.67 20.74
N LYS A 96 -7.34 -5.94 21.04
CA LYS A 96 -7.40 -6.49 22.39
C LYS A 96 -6.02 -6.36 23.03
N THR A 97 -5.96 -5.69 24.18
CA THR A 97 -4.73 -5.57 24.97
C THR A 97 -4.86 -6.35 26.27
N GLY A 98 -3.74 -6.88 26.75
CA GLY A 98 -3.62 -7.55 28.05
C GLY A 98 -2.51 -6.90 28.85
N TYR A 99 -2.77 -6.59 30.11
CA TYR A 99 -1.79 -6.06 31.03
C TYR A 99 -1.61 -7.04 32.19
N LYS A 100 -0.35 -7.30 32.56
CA LYS A 100 0.01 -8.18 33.67
C LYS A 100 0.68 -7.33 34.75
N ASN A 101 0.06 -7.30 35.94
CA ASN A 101 0.65 -6.74 37.16
C ASN A 101 1.83 -7.56 37.65
#